data_AF-A0A435CNL5-F1
#
_entry.id   AF-A0A435CNL5-F1
#
_cell.length_a   1.000
_cell.length_b   1.000
_cell.length_c   1.000
_cell.angle_alpha   90.00
_cell.angle_beta   90.00
_cell.angle_gamma   90.00
#
_symmetry.space_group_name_H-M   'P 1'
#
loop_
_entity.id
_entity.type
_entity.pdbx_description
1 polymer ?
#
loop_
_entity_poly.entity_id
_entity_poly.type
_entity_poly.pdbx_seq_one_letter_code
_entity_poly.pdbx_strand_id
1 'polypeptide(L)'
;FKDEGLDVELVNSRAGVEAENELLAGAVQGVVGFYDHTVDLQSKGKYIQSIVQFSQAPGEVELVSAKHPEIKSPADFKGATLGVTGLGSSTDFLTQYLAVRNGLKPGDYTLLPVGAGNTFIAAVKQDQI
;
A
#
# COMPACT_ATOMS: atom_id res chain seq x y z
N PHE A 1 1.80 -22.80 -13.25
CA PHE A 1 0.46 -23.33 -12.91
C PHE A 1 0.09 -24.54 -13.75
N LYS A 2 0.00 -24.43 -15.08
CA LYS A 2 -0.30 -25.57 -15.96
C LYS A 2 0.65 -26.76 -15.82
N ASP A 3 1.96 -26.52 -15.67
CA ASP A 3 2.95 -27.57 -15.45
C ASP A 3 2.71 -28.36 -14.16
N GLU A 4 2.06 -27.74 -13.17
CA GLU A 4 1.65 -28.33 -11.90
C GLU A 4 0.19 -28.83 -11.92
N GLY A 5 -0.46 -28.85 -13.08
CA GLY A 5 -1.85 -29.30 -13.25
C GLY A 5 -2.91 -28.35 -12.66
N LEU A 6 -2.55 -27.09 -12.38
CA LEU A 6 -3.46 -26.10 -11.80
C LEU A 6 -4.07 -25.19 -12.87
N ASP A 7 -5.38 -25.00 -12.80
CA ASP A 7 -6.11 -23.95 -13.52
C ASP A 7 -6.27 -22.73 -12.60
N VAL A 8 -5.61 -21.63 -12.96
CA VAL A 8 -5.52 -20.44 -12.11
C VAL A 8 -5.96 -19.22 -12.90
N GLU A 9 -6.97 -18.55 -12.39
CA GLU A 9 -7.41 -17.23 -12.84
C GLU A 9 -6.71 -16.15 -12.00
N LEU A 10 -6.07 -15.19 -12.67
CA LEU A 10 -5.46 -14.05 -12.01
C LEU A 10 -6.41 -12.85 -12.10
N VAL A 11 -6.82 -12.37 -10.93
CA VAL A 11 -7.63 -11.16 -10.79
C VAL A 11 -6.71 -10.04 -10.29
N ASN A 12 -6.75 -8.89 -10.96
CA ASN A 12 -5.99 -7.72 -10.54
C ASN A 12 -6.83 -6.83 -9.63
N SER A 13 -6.27 -6.48 -8.48
CA SER A 13 -6.84 -5.53 -7.54
C SER A 13 -6.12 -4.17 -7.63
N ARG A 14 -6.80 -3.07 -7.27
CA ARG A 14 -6.23 -1.71 -7.34
C ARG A 14 -5.44 -1.33 -6.08
N ALA A 15 -5.68 -2.02 -4.96
CA ALA A 15 -5.00 -1.80 -3.69
C ALA A 15 -4.97 -3.08 -2.85
N GLY A 16 -3.97 -3.23 -1.97
CA GLY A 16 -3.83 -4.41 -1.12
C GLY A 16 -5.06 -4.72 -0.26
N VAL A 17 -5.74 -3.67 0.24
CA VAL A 17 -6.97 -3.81 1.05
C VAL A 17 -8.14 -4.39 0.26
N GLU A 18 -8.25 -4.08 -1.04
CA GLU A 18 -9.29 -4.65 -1.88
C GLU A 18 -9.04 -6.14 -2.08
N ALA A 19 -7.81 -6.55 -2.39
CA ALA A 19 -7.43 -7.96 -2.49
C ALA A 19 -7.67 -8.73 -1.17
N GLU A 20 -7.32 -8.12 -0.03
CA GLU A 20 -7.57 -8.67 1.30
C GLU A 20 -9.07 -8.89 1.57
N ASN A 21 -9.91 -7.92 1.24
CA ASN A 21 -11.35 -8.03 1.41
C ASN A 21 -11.95 -9.13 0.53
N GLU A 22 -11.46 -9.29 -0.71
CA GLU A 22 -11.87 -10.38 -1.59
C GLU A 22 -11.54 -11.75 -1.00
N LEU A 23 -10.35 -11.90 -0.39
CA LEU A 23 -9.96 -13.13 0.29
C LEU A 23 -10.87 -13.44 1.48
N LEU A 24 -11.12 -12.44 2.33
CA LEU A 24 -11.99 -12.61 3.50
C LEU A 24 -13.44 -12.90 3.14
N ALA A 25 -13.92 -12.36 2.02
CA ALA A 25 -15.25 -12.64 1.48
C ALA A 25 -15.34 -14.03 0.82
N GLY A 26 -14.22 -14.70 0.57
CA GLY A 26 -14.14 -15.97 -0.16
C GLY A 26 -14.33 -15.82 -1.66
N ALA A 27 -14.18 -14.61 -2.20
CA ALA A 27 -14.25 -14.34 -3.65
C ALA A 27 -13.01 -14.84 -4.39
N VAL A 28 -11.86 -14.89 -3.71
CA VAL A 28 -10.60 -15.48 -4.21
C VAL A 28 -10.06 -16.48 -3.20
N GLN A 29 -9.29 -17.48 -3.65
CA GLN A 29 -8.69 -18.48 -2.76
C GLN A 29 -7.30 -18.09 -2.23
N GLY A 30 -6.69 -17.04 -2.79
CA GLY A 30 -5.37 -16.57 -2.38
C GLY A 30 -5.09 -15.17 -2.89
N VAL A 31 -4.17 -14.49 -2.20
CA VAL A 31 -3.74 -13.12 -2.53
C VAL A 31 -2.23 -13.09 -2.61
N VAL A 32 -1.72 -12.46 -3.66
CA VAL A 32 -0.35 -11.96 -3.68
C VAL A 32 -0.40 -10.54 -3.11
N GLY A 33 0.13 -10.37 -1.91
CA GLY A 33 0.09 -9.09 -1.19
C GLY A 33 1.24 -8.98 -0.21
N PHE A 34 1.36 -7.82 0.42
CA PHE A 34 2.42 -7.57 1.39
C PHE A 34 2.15 -8.28 2.72
N TYR A 35 3.23 -8.58 3.45
CA TYR A 35 3.17 -9.40 4.65
C TYR A 35 2.48 -8.71 5.83
N ASP A 36 2.59 -7.39 5.95
CA ASP A 36 1.98 -6.58 7.01
C ASP A 36 0.46 -6.74 7.11
N HIS A 37 -0.21 -7.03 5.99
CA HIS A 37 -1.65 -7.35 5.98
C HIS A 37 -1.99 -8.56 6.87
N THR A 38 -1.09 -9.55 6.99
CA THR A 38 -1.31 -10.70 7.90
C THR A 38 -1.32 -10.26 9.36
N VAL A 39 -0.50 -9.27 9.72
CA VAL A 39 -0.39 -8.72 11.08
C VAL A 39 -1.57 -7.80 11.38
N ASP A 40 -1.92 -6.91 10.45
CA ASP A 40 -3.07 -6.01 10.59
C ASP A 40 -4.37 -6.80 10.77
N LEU A 41 -4.62 -7.81 9.92
CA LEU A 41 -5.79 -8.67 10.05
C LEU A 41 -5.82 -9.44 11.37
N GLN A 42 -4.67 -9.95 11.81
CA GLN A 42 -4.58 -10.66 13.09
C GLN A 42 -4.99 -9.74 14.25
N SER A 43 -4.62 -8.46 14.22
CA SER A 43 -5.04 -7.48 15.23
C SER A 43 -6.56 -7.27 15.27
N LYS A 44 -7.24 -7.50 14.14
CA LYS A 44 -8.71 -7.42 13.96
C LYS A 44 -9.42 -8.75 14.22
N GLY A 45 -8.71 -9.76 14.73
CA GLY A 45 -9.26 -11.10 14.98
C GLY A 45 -9.55 -11.90 13.71
N LYS A 46 -8.92 -11.55 12.59
CA LYS A 46 -8.99 -12.25 11.31
C LYS A 46 -7.66 -12.94 11.06
N TYR A 47 -7.70 -14.24 10.83
CA TYR A 47 -6.47 -15.04 10.75
C TYR A 47 -6.29 -15.54 9.33
N ILE A 48 -5.28 -14.99 8.66
CA ILE A 48 -4.79 -15.46 7.36
C ILE A 48 -3.33 -15.89 7.51
N GLN A 49 -2.85 -16.72 6.59
CA GLN A 49 -1.49 -17.26 6.65
C GLN A 49 -0.73 -16.93 5.37
N SER A 50 0.48 -16.37 5.53
CA SER A 50 1.44 -16.31 4.43
C SER A 50 2.05 -17.69 4.22
N ILE A 51 1.96 -18.21 2.99
CA ILE A 51 2.45 -19.55 2.63
C ILE A 51 3.77 -19.51 1.85
N VAL A 52 4.02 -18.43 1.10
CA VAL A 52 5.23 -18.23 0.30
C VAL A 52 5.63 -16.76 0.37
N GLN A 53 6.92 -16.51 0.63
CA GLN A 53 7.50 -15.16 0.61
C GLN A 53 8.29 -14.98 -0.69
N PHE A 54 7.92 -13.97 -1.48
CA PHE A 54 8.58 -13.68 -2.76
C PHE A 54 9.82 -12.80 -2.58
N SER A 55 9.78 -11.89 -1.61
CA SER A 55 10.80 -10.88 -1.38
C SER A 55 11.07 -10.72 0.12
N GLN A 56 12.33 -10.43 0.49
CA GLN A 56 12.69 -10.11 1.90
C GLN A 56 12.42 -8.65 2.26
N ALA A 57 12.34 -7.77 1.28
CA ALA A 57 12.00 -6.36 1.44
C ALA A 57 10.74 -6.05 0.62
N PRO A 58 9.91 -5.06 1.05
CA PRO A 58 8.67 -4.73 0.35
C PRO A 58 8.92 -4.22 -1.08
N GLY A 59 10.09 -3.65 -1.35
CA GLY A 59 10.40 -3.05 -2.65
C GLY A 59 9.66 -1.72 -2.90
N GLU A 60 8.92 -1.23 -1.90
CA GLU A 60 8.27 0.08 -1.91
C GLU A 60 9.28 1.20 -1.71
N VAL A 61 9.03 2.33 -2.37
CA VAL A 61 9.79 3.57 -2.22
C VAL A 61 8.83 4.75 -2.14
N GLU A 62 9.08 5.67 -1.21
CA GLU A 62 8.44 6.97 -1.19
C GLU A 62 9.18 7.91 -2.13
N LEU A 63 8.42 8.68 -2.92
CA LEU A 63 8.94 9.61 -3.90
C LEU A 63 8.37 11.00 -3.65
N VAL A 64 9.23 12.01 -3.74
CA VAL A 64 8.83 13.42 -3.65
C VAL A 64 8.89 14.01 -5.06
N SER A 65 7.82 14.68 -5.47
CA SER A 65 7.80 15.45 -6.72
C SER A 65 8.89 16.52 -6.72
N ALA A 66 9.62 16.67 -7.82
CA ALA A 66 10.65 17.69 -7.96
C ALA A 66 10.11 19.13 -7.85
N LYS A 67 8.78 19.32 -7.91
CA LYS A 67 8.11 20.60 -7.66
C LYS A 67 8.05 20.98 -6.18
N HIS A 68 8.32 20.03 -5.27
CA HIS A 68 8.32 20.19 -3.82
C HIS A 68 9.73 20.00 -3.21
N PRO A 69 10.75 20.81 -3.61
CA PRO A 69 12.12 20.68 -3.10
C PRO A 69 12.26 20.99 -1.60
N GLU A 70 11.24 21.56 -0.97
CA GLU A 70 11.13 21.77 0.46
C GLU A 70 11.00 20.47 1.26
N ILE A 71 10.43 19.41 0.67
CA ILE A 71 10.25 18.11 1.32
C ILE A 71 11.53 17.30 1.14
N LYS A 72 12.34 17.19 2.20
CA LYS A 72 13.66 16.52 2.18
C LYS A 72 13.70 15.27 3.04
N SER A 73 12.72 15.12 3.92
CA SER A 73 12.59 14.01 4.84
C SER A 73 11.12 13.80 5.21
N PRO A 74 10.74 12.64 5.77
CA PRO A 74 9.38 12.44 6.26
C PRO A 74 8.95 13.41 7.36
N ALA A 75 9.88 14.11 8.04
CA ALA A 75 9.53 15.18 8.99
C ALA A 75 8.89 16.39 8.28
N ASP A 76 9.16 16.57 6.99
CA ASP A 76 8.65 17.67 6.17
C ASP A 76 7.29 17.36 5.53
N PHE A 77 6.71 16.18 5.80
CA PHE A 77 5.38 15.81 5.29
C PHE A 77 4.24 16.63 5.91
N LYS A 78 4.52 17.45 6.94
CA LYS A 78 3.50 18.25 7.61
C LYS A 78 2.84 19.24 6.63
N GLY A 79 1.53 19.13 6.49
CA GLY A 79 0.70 19.92 5.59
C GLY A 79 0.69 19.40 4.15
N ALA A 80 1.49 18.38 3.82
CA ALA A 80 1.52 17.79 2.49
C ALA A 80 0.35 16.83 2.27
N THR A 81 0.04 16.60 0.99
CA THR A 81 -0.85 15.54 0.54
C THR A 81 0.01 14.43 -0.04
N LEU A 82 -0.05 13.24 0.54
CA LEU A 82 0.77 12.08 0.19
C LEU A 82 -0.10 11.06 -0.52
N GLY A 83 0.31 10.65 -1.72
CA GLY A 83 -0.43 9.67 -2.51
C GLY A 83 -0.16 8.24 -2.09
N VAL A 84 -1.22 7.47 -1.92
CA VAL A 84 -1.15 6.03 -1.60
C VAL A 84 -2.00 5.23 -2.58
N THR A 85 -1.73 3.94 -2.73
CA THR A 85 -2.54 3.09 -3.61
C THR A 85 -3.97 2.95 -3.09
N GLY A 86 -4.14 2.86 -1.76
CA GLY A 86 -5.44 2.88 -1.08
C GLY A 86 -5.26 3.06 0.42
N LEU A 87 -6.28 3.58 1.11
CA LEU A 87 -6.26 3.66 2.57
C LEU A 87 -6.31 2.26 3.17
N GLY A 88 -5.40 1.98 4.11
CA GLY A 88 -5.13 0.67 4.71
C GLY A 88 -4.18 -0.22 3.91
N SER A 89 -3.67 0.22 2.74
CA SER A 89 -2.67 -0.54 1.97
C SER A 89 -1.29 -0.47 2.61
N SER A 90 -0.36 -1.32 2.19
CA SER A 90 1.05 -1.22 2.62
C SER A 90 1.71 0.09 2.25
N THR A 91 1.36 0.69 1.10
CA THR A 91 1.84 2.05 0.78
C THR A 91 1.37 3.06 1.83
N ASP A 92 0.13 2.96 2.30
CA ASP A 92 -0.38 3.79 3.39
C ASP A 92 0.34 3.50 4.71
N PHE A 93 0.48 2.23 5.08
CA PHE A 93 1.20 1.82 6.28
C PHE A 93 2.65 2.32 6.30
N LEU A 94 3.38 2.21 5.18
CA LEU A 94 4.74 2.71 5.04
C LEU A 94 4.80 4.22 5.19
N THR A 95 3.92 4.97 4.51
CA THR A 95 3.85 6.43 4.63
C THR A 95 3.62 6.85 6.09
N GLN A 96 2.63 6.23 6.76
CA GLN A 96 2.32 6.52 8.16
C GLN A 96 3.49 6.18 9.08
N TYR A 97 4.12 5.03 8.89
CA TYR A 97 5.29 4.61 9.65
C TYR A 97 6.43 5.63 9.54
N LEU A 98 6.73 6.09 8.32
CA LEU A 98 7.77 7.08 8.08
C LEU A 98 7.44 8.43 8.74
N ALA A 99 6.19 8.89 8.63
CA ALA A 99 5.74 10.14 9.26
C ALA A 99 5.84 10.07 10.80
N VAL A 100 5.28 9.02 11.41
CA VAL A 100 5.27 8.82 12.87
C VAL A 100 6.68 8.68 13.43
N ARG A 101 7.54 7.90 12.74
CA ARG A 101 8.94 7.74 13.14
C ARG A 101 9.73 9.07 13.11
N ASN A 102 9.27 10.04 12.34
CA ASN A 102 9.86 11.37 12.22
C ASN A 102 9.08 12.46 13.00
N GLY A 103 8.25 12.06 13.95
CA GLY A 103 7.63 12.97 14.93
C GLY A 103 6.32 13.62 14.47
N LEU A 104 5.79 13.24 13.30
CA LEU A 104 4.47 13.68 12.87
C LEU A 104 3.38 12.80 13.46
N LYS A 105 2.19 13.36 13.63
CA LYS A 105 1.00 12.63 14.08
C LYS A 105 0.05 12.41 12.90
N PRO A 106 -0.81 11.38 12.95
CA PRO A 106 -1.96 11.33 12.07
C PRO A 106 -2.73 12.66 12.11
N GLY A 107 -2.98 13.25 10.93
CA GLY A 107 -3.61 14.57 10.79
C GLY A 107 -2.64 15.74 10.63
N ASP A 108 -1.33 15.58 10.85
CA ASP A 108 -0.34 16.57 10.43
C ASP A 108 -0.17 16.60 8.89
N TYR A 109 -0.62 15.56 8.18
CA TYR A 109 -0.55 15.40 6.72
C TYR A 109 -1.86 14.78 6.20
N THR A 110 -2.06 14.84 4.89
CA THR A 110 -3.23 14.23 4.21
C THR A 110 -2.77 13.01 3.42
N LEU A 111 -3.52 11.91 3.48
CA LEU A 111 -3.32 10.76 2.60
C LEU A 111 -4.42 10.76 1.54
N LEU A 112 -4.01 10.65 0.28
CA LEU A 112 -4.92 10.61 -0.86
C LEU A 112 -4.82 9.25 -1.57
N PRO A 113 -5.88 8.42 -1.54
CA PRO A 113 -5.90 7.19 -2.33
C PRO A 113 -6.03 7.52 -3.82
N VAL A 114 -4.96 7.26 -4.57
CA VAL A 114 -4.87 7.55 -6.01
C VAL A 114 -4.79 6.29 -6.88
N GLY A 115 -4.80 5.09 -6.29
CA GLY A 115 -4.62 3.83 -7.00
C GLY A 115 -3.18 3.61 -7.46
N ALA A 116 -2.95 2.60 -8.30
CA ALA A 116 -1.62 2.24 -8.81
C ALA A 116 -1.45 2.57 -10.30
N GLY A 117 -0.20 2.62 -10.75
CA GLY A 117 0.15 2.78 -12.16
C GLY A 117 -0.20 4.16 -12.71
N ASN A 118 -0.97 4.21 -13.80
CA ASN A 118 -1.24 5.45 -14.53
C ASN A 118 -1.95 6.52 -13.71
N THR A 119 -2.82 6.13 -12.77
CA THR A 119 -3.53 7.08 -11.91
C THR A 119 -2.60 7.73 -10.90
N PHE A 120 -1.69 6.96 -10.31
CA PHE A 120 -0.63 7.49 -9.43
C PHE A 120 0.28 8.46 -10.19
N ILE A 121 0.73 8.07 -11.39
CA ILE A 121 1.56 8.94 -12.25
C ILE A 121 0.82 10.22 -12.62
N ALA A 122 -0.48 10.13 -12.91
CA ALA A 122 -1.30 11.30 -13.23
C ALA A 122 -1.42 12.25 -12.03
N ALA A 123 -1.63 11.73 -10.82
CA ALA A 123 -1.75 12.52 -9.60
C ALA A 123 -0.46 13.33 -9.33
N VAL A 124 0.72 12.71 -9.46
CA VAL A 124 2.02 13.41 -9.35
C VAL A 124 2.16 14.50 -10.43
N LYS A 125 1.81 14.19 -11.69
CA LYS A 125 1.91 15.16 -12.80
C LYS A 125 0.99 16.37 -12.60
N GLN A 126 -0.22 16.11 -12.09
CA GLN A 126 -1.27 17.10 -11.85
C GLN A 126 -1.11 17.87 -10.53
N ASP A 127 -0.04 17.62 -9.77
CA ASP A 127 0.23 18.31 -8.51
C ASP A 127 -0.84 18.05 -7.44
N GLN A 128 -1.48 16.88 -7.50
CA GLN A 128 -2.45 16.45 -6.49
C GLN A 128 -1.75 15.85 -5.26
N ILE A 129 -0.56 15.29 -5.47
CA ILE A 129 0.34 14.63 -4.51
C ILE A 129 1.79 14.90 -4.88
#